data_AF-A0A5Q0L748-F1
#
_entry.id   AF-A0A5Q0L748-F1
#
_cell.length_a   1.000
_cell.length_b   1.000
_cell.length_c   1.000
_cell.angle_alpha   90.00
_cell.angle_beta   90.00
_cell.angle_gamma   90.00
#
_symmetry.space_group_name_H-M   'P 1'
#
loop_
_entity.id
_entity.type
_entity.pdbx_description
1 polymer ?
#
loop_
_entity_poly.entity_id
_entity_poly.type
_entity_poly.pdbx_seq_one_letter_code
_entity_poly.pdbx_strand_id
1 'polypeptide(L)' 'MEPTPPLAGEAVPRTATGLPGRQAHRMLLYGALDAAGVALEVGDVQAVFDVAELDYITVQSIITWITAAGRPRFG' A
#
# COMPACT_ATOMS: atom_id res chain seq x y z
N MET A 1 -41.83 3.78 -22.07
CA MET A 1 -40.47 4.36 -22.13
C MET A 1 -39.89 4.26 -20.74
N GLU A 2 -39.05 3.25 -20.52
CA GLU A 2 -38.40 2.97 -19.25
C GLU A 2 -37.20 3.90 -19.09
N PRO A 3 -37.05 4.66 -17.98
CA PRO A 3 -35.89 5.50 -17.78
C PRO A 3 -34.70 4.62 -17.39
N THR A 4 -33.76 4.45 -18.32
CA THR A 4 -32.45 3.86 -18.05
C THR A 4 -31.79 4.62 -16.89
N PRO A 5 -31.40 3.97 -15.78
CA PRO A 5 -30.72 4.65 -14.69
C PRO A 5 -29.34 5.10 -15.17
N PRO A 6 -28.89 6.33 -14.83
CA PRO A 6 -27.54 6.73 -15.17
C PRO A 6 -26.57 5.85 -14.38
N LEU A 7 -25.76 5.07 -15.10
CA LEU A 7 -24.43 4.65 -14.64
C LEU A 7 -23.61 5.93 -14.45
N ALA A 8 -23.87 6.63 -13.34
CA ALA A 8 -22.97 7.63 -12.81
C ALA A 8 -21.75 6.85 -12.33
N GLY A 9 -20.79 6.68 -13.25
CA GLY A 9 -19.48 6.13 -12.96
C GLY A 9 -18.97 6.71 -11.66
N GLU A 10 -18.49 5.81 -10.82
CA GLU A 10 -18.02 6.05 -9.46
C GLU A 10 -17.02 7.20 -9.45
N ALA A 11 -17.54 8.41 -9.29
CA ALA A 11 -16.77 9.56 -8.91
C ALA A 11 -16.47 9.41 -7.42
N VAL A 12 -15.52 8.54 -7.10
CA VAL A 12 -14.77 8.64 -5.85
C VAL A 12 -13.52 9.46 -6.13
N PRO A 13 -13.60 10.79 -6.05
CA PRO A 13 -12.43 11.54 -5.63
C PRO A 13 -12.75 12.33 -4.37
N ARG A 14 -11.78 12.28 -3.44
CA ARG A 14 -11.66 13.00 -2.15
C ARG A 14 -12.20 12.14 -1.00
N THR A 15 -11.32 11.49 -0.24
CA THR A 15 -10.33 12.11 0.67
C THR A 15 -9.18 11.10 0.89
N ALA A 16 -7.88 11.36 0.70
CA ALA A 16 -7.11 12.57 0.95
C ALA A 16 -7.47 13.27 2.28
N THR A 17 -7.88 12.50 3.29
CA THR A 17 -7.83 12.93 4.69
C THR A 17 -6.37 12.76 5.12
N GLY A 18 -5.63 13.85 5.02
CA GLY A 18 -4.22 13.90 5.35
C GLY A 18 -3.89 13.31 6.72
N LEU A 19 -2.72 12.66 6.77
CA LEU A 19 -1.84 12.57 7.94
C LEU A 19 -2.26 11.69 9.14
N PRO A 20 -2.82 10.49 8.91
CA PRO A 20 -2.28 9.31 9.61
C PRO A 20 -1.90 8.15 8.67
N GLY A 21 -2.48 8.10 7.46
CA GLY A 21 -2.33 6.97 6.53
C GLY A 21 -0.91 6.77 6.01
N ARG A 22 -0.22 7.84 5.58
CA ARG A 22 1.16 7.72 5.04
C ARG A 22 2.16 7.24 6.08
N GLN A 23 2.06 7.73 7.32
CA GLN A 23 2.96 7.29 8.39
C GLN A 23 2.65 5.85 8.81
N ALA A 24 1.37 5.48 8.87
CA ALA A 24 0.94 4.09 9.10
C ALA A 24 1.44 3.17 7.97
N HIS A 25 1.34 3.60 6.70
CA HIS A 25 1.86 2.86 5.56
C HIS A 25 3.36 2.64 5.63
N ARG A 26 4.13 3.68 5.97
CA ARG A 26 5.58 3.55 6.18
C ARG A 26 5.88 2.52 7.26
N MET A 27 5.24 2.63 8.43
CA MET A 27 5.44 1.68 9.52
C MET A 27 5.09 0.24 9.11
N LEU A 28 4.00 0.03 8.35
CA LEU A 28 3.61 -1.28 7.85
C LEU A 28 4.58 -1.83 6.80
N LEU A 29 5.08 -0.99 5.89
CA LEU A 29 6.11 -1.36 4.92
C LEU A 29 7.42 -1.76 5.63
N TYR A 30 7.88 -0.96 6.58
CA TYR A 30 9.05 -1.29 7.40
C TYR A 30 8.85 -2.60 8.15
N GLY A 31 7.70 -2.80 8.80
CA GLY A 31 7.39 -4.04 9.51
C GLY A 31 7.31 -5.27 8.59
N ALA A 32 6.79 -5.12 7.38
CA ALA A 32 6.73 -6.21 6.39
C ALA A 32 8.13 -6.58 5.87
N LEU A 33 8.99 -5.59 5.64
CA LEU A 33 10.37 -5.80 5.19
C LEU A 33 11.23 -6.42 6.30
N ASP A 34 11.09 -5.94 7.53
CA ASP A 34 11.74 -6.51 8.72
C ASP A 34 11.31 -7.97 8.95
N ALA A 35 10.01 -8.25 8.88
CA ALA A 35 9.48 -9.61 9.00
C ALA A 35 9.93 -10.53 7.85
N ALA A 36 10.20 -9.98 6.67
CA ALA A 36 10.79 -10.70 5.54
C ALA A 36 12.31 -10.87 5.65
N GLY A 37 12.95 -10.32 6.69
CA GLY A 37 14.39 -10.38 6.91
C GLY A 37 15.20 -9.52 5.95
N VAL A 38 14.58 -8.49 5.34
CA VAL A 38 15.23 -7.59 4.40
C VAL A 38 15.91 -6.45 5.17
N ALA A 39 17.24 -6.41 5.14
CA ALA A 39 18.00 -5.27 5.65
C ALA A 39 17.90 -4.11 4.65
N LEU A 40 17.34 -2.98 5.09
CA LEU A 40 17.21 -1.78 4.26
C LEU A 40 18.48 -0.95 4.32
N GLU A 41 19.08 -0.67 3.17
CA GLU A 41 20.16 0.30 3.06
C GLU A 41 19.60 1.73 3.03
N VAL A 42 20.45 2.72 3.27
CA VAL A 42 20.06 4.15 3.27
C VAL A 42 19.42 4.56 1.94
N GLY A 43 19.81 3.94 0.83
CA GLY A 43 19.19 4.15 -0.48
C GLY A 43 17.76 3.59 -0.58
N ASP A 44 17.49 2.47 0.06
CA ASP A 44 16.16 1.81 0.03
C ASP A 44 15.13 2.54 0.89
N VAL A 45 15.61 3.24 1.92
CA VAL A 45 14.75 4.08 2.77
C VAL A 45 13.99 5.10 1.92
N GLN A 46 14.63 5.75 0.95
CA GLN A 46 13.93 6.70 0.08
C GLN A 46 12.86 6.00 -0.76
N ALA A 47 13.13 4.79 -1.26
CA ALA A 47 12.16 4.01 -2.01
C ALA A 47 10.93 3.63 -1.15
N VAL A 48 11.12 3.31 0.13
CA VAL A 48 9.99 3.07 1.07
C VAL A 48 9.16 4.34 1.26
N PHE A 49 9.81 5.50 1.32
CA PHE A 49 9.12 6.78 1.43
C PHE A 49 8.29 7.08 0.19
N ASP A 50 8.83 6.86 -0.99
CA ASP A 50 8.17 7.07 -2.28
C ASP A 50 6.99 6.08 -2.47
N VAL A 51 7.18 4.80 -2.11
CA VAL A 51 6.11 3.79 -2.15
C VAL A 51 4.97 4.16 -1.21
N ALA A 52 5.26 4.70 -0.02
CA ALA A 52 4.24 5.11 0.92
C ALA A 52 3.44 6.36 0.48
N GLU A 53 3.87 7.05 -0.58
CA GLU A 53 3.11 8.16 -1.18
C GLU A 53 2.06 7.69 -2.20
N LEU A 54 2.13 6.43 -2.63
CA LEU A 54 1.14 5.81 -3.52
C LEU A 54 -0.23 5.69 -2.85
N ASP A 55 -1.24 5.36 -3.64
CA ASP A 55 -2.59 5.13 -3.13
C ASP A 55 -2.64 3.92 -2.17
N TYR A 56 -3.65 3.93 -1.31
CA TYR A 56 -3.84 2.92 -0.27
C TYR A 56 -3.88 1.48 -0.82
N ILE A 57 -4.57 1.25 -1.94
CA ILE A 57 -4.76 -0.10 -2.50
C ILE A 57 -3.43 -0.63 -3.04
N THR A 58 -2.66 0.22 -3.70
CA THR A 58 -1.32 -0.13 -4.20
C THR A 58 -0.37 -0.46 -3.05
N VAL A 59 -0.33 0.37 -2.01
CA VAL A 59 0.53 0.11 -0.83
C VAL A 59 0.16 -1.19 -0.12
N GLN A 60 -1.15 -1.45 0.10
CA GLN A 60 -1.61 -2.69 0.71
C GLN A 60 -1.26 -3.93 -0.12
N SER A 61 -1.33 -3.83 -1.44
CA SER A 61 -0.96 -4.91 -2.35
C SER A 61 0.54 -5.22 -2.27
N ILE A 62 1.39 -4.19 -2.17
CA ILE A 62 2.85 -4.35 -1.98
C ILE A 62 3.15 -5.00 -0.63
N ILE A 63 2.56 -4.53 0.47
CA ILE A 63 2.74 -5.11 1.81
C ILE A 63 2.35 -6.60 1.81
N THR A 64 1.22 -6.94 1.19
CA THR A 64 0.73 -8.31 1.07
C THR A 64 1.73 -9.17 0.28
N TRP A 65 2.25 -8.65 -0.84
CA TRP A 65 3.23 -9.35 -1.65
C TRP A 65 4.55 -9.58 -0.89
N ILE A 66 5.09 -8.57 -0.21
CA ILE A 66 6.32 -8.69 0.62
C ILE A 66 6.12 -9.75 1.70
N THR A 67 4.98 -9.69 2.40
CA THR A 67 4.65 -10.65 3.46
C THR A 67 4.55 -12.08 2.92
N ALA A 68 3.98 -12.26 1.72
CA ALA A 68 3.87 -13.57 1.08
C ALA A 68 5.22 -14.09 0.55
N ALA A 69 6.12 -13.20 0.15
CA ALA A 69 7.46 -13.55 -0.31
C ALA A 69 8.41 -13.90 0.85
N GLY A 70 8.28 -13.20 1.99
CA GLY A 70 9.08 -13.43 3.21
C GLY A 70 8.68 -14.67 4.00
N ARG A 71 7.48 -15.23 3.78
CA ARG A 71 7.12 -16.53 4.36
C ARG A 71 7.87 -17.64 3.63
N PRO A 72 8.73 -18.44 4.30
CA PRO A 72 9.34 -19.60 3.68
C PRO A 72 8.25 -20.55 3.20
N ARG A 73 8.27 -20.88 1.90
CA ARG A 73 7.27 -21.75 1.25
C ARG A 73 7.44 -23.24 1.57
N PHE A 74 8.18 -23.60 2.62
CA PHE A 74 8.44 -24.97 2.98
C PHE A 74 8.33 -25.14 4.50
N GLY A 75 7.20 -25.70 4.94
CA GLY A 75 7.06 -26.44 6.18
C GLY A 75 6.88 -27.92 5.85
#